data_AF-A0A2R6G2E0-F1
#
_entry.id   AF-A0A2R6G2E0-F1
#
_cell.length_a   1.000
_cell.length_b   1.000
_cell.length_c   1.000
_cell.angle_alpha   90.00
_cell.angle_beta   90.00
_cell.angle_gamma   90.00
#
_symmetry.space_group_name_H-M   'P 1'
#
loop_
_entity.id
_entity.type
_entity.pdbx_description
1 polymer ?
#
loop_
_entity_poly.entity_id
_entity_poly.type
_entity_poly.pdbx_seq_one_letter_code
_entity_poly.pdbx_strand_id
1 'polypeptide(L)'
;MSVAHPLAIDATDTTDDEHTPALDDRDRRALLEAMAVDPIAPEMYSVRKAGGTEYVVDIDGGACTCPDFQYREVECKHLRRARLEAGEGNVDIAAAQIETAIGAADELIDDLAARRADLLRLRAALARFD
;
A
#
# COMPACT_ATOMS: atom_id res chain seq x y z
N MET A 1 -14.35 32.33 -42.00
CA MET A 1 -15.16 31.64 -40.98
C MET A 1 -14.22 30.73 -40.19
N SER A 2 -13.68 31.26 -39.10
CA SER A 2 -12.77 30.52 -38.21
C SER A 2 -13.41 30.57 -36.84
N VAL A 3 -13.96 29.44 -36.39
CA VAL A 3 -14.71 29.38 -35.14
C VAL A 3 -13.69 29.18 -34.03
N ALA A 4 -13.73 30.07 -33.04
CA ALA A 4 -12.91 30.03 -31.85
C ALA A 4 -13.07 28.68 -31.13
N HIS A 5 -11.94 28.05 -30.82
CA HIS A 5 -11.86 26.89 -29.95
C HIS A 5 -12.07 27.36 -28.51
N PRO A 6 -13.12 26.90 -27.78
CA PRO A 6 -13.36 27.38 -26.43
C PRO A 6 -12.28 26.86 -25.48
N LEU A 7 -11.80 27.82 -24.71
CA LEU A 7 -10.73 27.78 -23.72
C LEU A 7 -10.85 26.64 -22.72
N ALA A 8 -9.67 26.10 -22.40
CA ALA A 8 -9.40 25.18 -21.31
C ALA A 8 -10.10 25.65 -20.02
N ILE A 9 -10.95 24.78 -19.48
CA ILE A 9 -11.34 24.86 -18.08
C ILE A 9 -10.14 24.44 -17.25
N ASP A 10 -9.72 25.41 -16.44
CA ASP A 10 -8.67 25.35 -15.43
C ASP A 10 -8.73 24.01 -14.70
N ALA A 11 -7.69 23.19 -14.90
CA ALA A 11 -7.46 22.01 -14.12
C ALA A 11 -7.36 22.48 -12.67
N THR A 12 -8.30 22.06 -11.84
CA THR A 12 -8.19 22.27 -10.42
C THR A 12 -6.92 21.56 -9.98
N ASP A 13 -5.93 22.39 -9.66
CA ASP A 13 -4.81 22.15 -8.79
C ASP A 13 -5.34 21.57 -7.48
N THR A 14 -5.60 20.27 -7.49
CA THR A 14 -5.53 19.43 -6.30
C THR A 14 -4.26 18.65 -6.49
N THR A 15 -3.19 19.26 -5.97
CA THR A 15 -2.01 18.61 -5.41
C THR A 15 -2.09 17.10 -5.52
N ASP A 16 -1.14 16.53 -6.27
CA ASP A 16 -0.60 15.19 -6.03
C ASP A 16 -0.16 15.13 -4.56
N ASP A 17 -1.14 15.06 -3.65
CA ASP A 17 -0.92 14.92 -2.23
C ASP A 17 -0.47 13.49 -2.06
N GLU A 18 0.84 13.39 -2.03
CA GLU A 18 1.71 12.26 -1.80
C GLU A 18 1.00 11.25 -0.89
N HIS A 19 0.24 10.33 -1.48
CA HIS A 19 -0.41 9.23 -0.78
C HIS A 19 0.70 8.24 -0.39
N THR A 20 1.54 8.67 0.55
CA THR A 20 2.61 7.88 1.11
C THR A 20 1.92 6.68 1.75
N PRO A 21 2.14 5.47 1.22
CA PRO A 21 1.46 4.31 1.74
C PRO A 21 1.86 4.13 3.20
N ALA A 22 0.87 3.77 4.04
CA ALA A 22 1.07 3.55 5.48
C ALA A 22 2.25 2.62 5.80
N LEU A 23 2.48 1.65 4.90
CA LEU A 23 3.59 0.72 4.89
C LEU A 23 4.30 0.77 3.55
N ASP A 24 5.61 0.53 3.55
CA ASP A 24 6.35 0.37 2.31
C ASP A 24 5.86 -0.85 1.51
N ASP A 25 6.12 -0.87 0.20
CA ASP A 25 5.64 -1.93 -0.71
C ASP A 25 6.06 -3.34 -0.26
N ARG A 26 7.26 -3.50 0.32
CA ARG A 26 7.77 -4.79 0.76
C ARG A 26 7.08 -5.27 2.02
N ASP A 27 6.79 -4.38 2.98
CA ASP A 27 5.99 -4.71 4.16
C ASP A 27 4.57 -5.09 3.77
N ARG A 28 3.94 -4.30 2.90
CA ARG A 28 2.60 -4.62 2.38
C ARG A 28 2.57 -6.00 1.74
N ARG A 29 3.56 -6.33 0.91
CA ARG A 29 3.66 -7.64 0.24
C ARG A 29 4.01 -8.77 1.21
N ALA A 30 4.82 -8.51 2.22
CA ALA A 30 5.12 -9.48 3.28
C ALA A 30 3.84 -9.86 4.06
N LEU A 31 2.98 -8.88 4.35
CA LEU A 31 1.72 -9.12 5.06
C LEU A 31 0.65 -9.78 4.20
N LEU A 32 0.46 -9.32 2.96
CA LEU A 32 -0.70 -9.67 2.14
C LEU A 32 -0.49 -10.78 1.11
N GLU A 33 0.74 -11.00 0.62
CA GLU A 33 0.94 -12.07 -0.35
C GLU A 33 0.87 -13.45 0.32
N ALA A 34 0.19 -14.40 -0.35
CA ALA A 34 0.10 -15.78 0.10
C ALA A 34 1.48 -16.45 0.08
N MET A 35 2.05 -16.62 1.26
CA MET A 35 3.34 -17.28 1.50
C MET A 35 3.20 -18.26 2.66
N ALA A 36 3.69 -19.48 2.48
CA ALA A 36 3.89 -20.44 3.57
C ALA A 36 5.31 -20.30 4.10
N VAL A 37 5.46 -20.28 5.43
CA VAL A 37 6.75 -20.15 6.10
C VAL A 37 6.94 -21.35 7.01
N ASP A 38 7.91 -22.19 6.65
CA ASP A 38 8.20 -23.43 7.34
C ASP A 38 9.60 -23.31 7.98
N PRO A 39 9.77 -23.47 9.31
CA PRO A 39 11.10 -23.48 9.93
C PRO A 39 11.87 -24.73 9.47
N ILE A 40 13.12 -24.56 9.03
CA ILE A 40 13.99 -25.66 8.56
C ILE A 40 15.23 -25.87 9.43
N ALA A 41 15.66 -24.84 10.16
CA ALA A 41 16.69 -24.89 11.19
C ALA A 41 16.50 -23.71 12.16
N PRO A 42 17.26 -23.61 13.26
CA PRO A 42 17.26 -22.41 14.09
C PRO A 42 17.53 -21.17 13.22
N GLU A 43 16.65 -20.16 13.32
CA GLU A 43 16.73 -18.89 12.57
C GLU A 43 16.74 -19.04 11.03
N MET A 44 16.45 -20.25 10.51
CA MET A 44 16.33 -20.50 9.08
C MET A 44 14.94 -21.00 8.71
N TYR A 45 14.37 -20.36 7.70
CA TYR A 45 13.01 -20.59 7.24
C TYR A 45 12.99 -20.86 5.74
N SER A 46 12.12 -21.77 5.34
CA SER A 46 11.71 -21.96 3.97
C SER A 46 10.45 -21.13 3.71
N VAL A 47 10.51 -20.21 2.75
CA VAL A 47 9.39 -19.37 2.34
C VAL A 47 8.92 -19.78 0.96
N ARG A 48 7.71 -20.34 0.88
CA ARG A 48 7.10 -20.85 -0.35
C ARG A 48 5.98 -19.93 -0.81
N LYS A 49 6.04 -19.50 -2.07
CA LYS A 49 4.97 -18.69 -2.70
C LYS A 49 3.92 -19.54 -3.38
N ALA A 50 2.74 -18.94 -3.56
CA ALA A 50 1.77 -19.40 -4.54
C ALA A 50 2.45 -19.51 -5.93
N GLY A 51 2.51 -20.74 -6.47
CA GLY A 51 3.28 -21.06 -7.69
C GLY A 51 4.46 -22.01 -7.47
N GLY A 52 4.75 -22.40 -6.22
CA GLY A 52 5.68 -23.49 -5.90
C GLY A 52 7.16 -23.09 -5.83
N THR A 53 7.49 -21.81 -6.03
CA THR A 53 8.86 -21.34 -5.79
C THR A 53 9.12 -21.21 -4.30
N GLU A 54 10.27 -21.71 -3.88
CA GLU A 54 10.71 -21.78 -2.49
C GLU A 54 12.05 -21.06 -2.33
N TYR A 55 12.18 -20.26 -1.28
CA TYR A 55 13.39 -19.52 -0.95
C TYR A 55 13.78 -19.82 0.49
N VAL A 56 15.09 -19.94 0.72
CA VAL A 56 15.64 -20.07 2.07
C VAL A 56 15.94 -18.67 2.59
N VAL A 57 15.54 -18.44 3.83
CA VAL A 57 15.71 -17.19 4.56
C VAL A 57 16.47 -17.49 5.84
N ASP A 58 17.53 -16.74 6.07
CA ASP A 58 18.30 -16.70 7.30
C ASP A 58 18.00 -15.36 7.97
N ILE A 59 17.25 -15.38 9.09
CA ILE A 59 16.83 -14.15 9.75
C ILE A 59 17.95 -13.52 10.59
N ASP A 60 18.84 -14.33 11.16
CA ASP A 60 20.00 -13.88 11.95
C ASP A 60 21.06 -13.25 11.03
N GLY A 61 21.40 -13.94 9.94
CA GLY A 61 22.29 -13.42 8.89
C GLY A 61 21.65 -12.34 8.02
N GLY A 62 20.34 -12.09 8.15
CA GLY A 62 19.62 -11.10 7.35
C GLY A 62 19.60 -11.41 5.85
N ALA A 63 19.67 -12.69 5.47
CA ALA A 63 19.89 -13.13 4.10
C ALA A 63 18.70 -13.90 3.51
N CYS A 64 18.52 -13.81 2.19
CA CYS A 64 17.51 -14.57 1.47
C CYS A 64 18.04 -15.05 0.12
N THR A 65 17.69 -16.28 -0.28
CA THR A 65 18.08 -16.83 -1.60
C THR A 65 17.25 -16.31 -2.76
N CYS A 66 16.34 -15.36 -2.53
CA CYS A 66 15.49 -14.84 -3.59
C CYS A 66 16.24 -13.88 -4.53
N PRO A 67 15.82 -13.77 -5.80
CA PRO A 67 16.41 -12.83 -6.75
C PRO A 67 16.41 -11.38 -6.26
N ASP A 68 15.34 -10.94 -5.58
CA ASP A 68 15.23 -9.56 -5.09
C ASP A 68 16.35 -9.22 -4.09
N PHE A 69 16.67 -10.16 -3.19
CA PHE A 69 17.79 -10.00 -2.26
C PHE A 69 19.13 -10.14 -3.00
N GLN A 70 19.30 -11.18 -3.81
CA GLN A 70 20.56 -11.45 -4.52
C GLN A 70 21.00 -10.32 -5.46
N TYR A 71 20.06 -9.59 -6.06
CA TYR A 71 20.39 -8.50 -6.99
C TYR A 71 20.41 -7.11 -6.33
N ARG A 72 19.71 -6.91 -5.22
CA ARG A 72 19.53 -5.57 -4.62
C ARG A 72 20.11 -5.45 -3.21
N GLU A 73 20.42 -6.56 -2.55
CA GLU A 73 20.97 -6.62 -1.19
C GLU A 73 20.13 -5.82 -0.17
N VAL A 74 18.80 -5.86 -0.34
CA VAL A 74 17.82 -5.20 0.55
C VAL A 74 16.99 -6.21 1.30
N GLU A 75 16.36 -5.80 2.40
CA GLU A 75 15.37 -6.62 3.11
C GLU A 75 14.14 -6.89 2.25
N CYS A 76 14.18 -8.01 1.54
CA CYS A 76 13.11 -8.45 0.68
C CYS A 76 11.88 -8.85 1.50
N LYS A 77 10.73 -8.96 0.83
CA LYS A 77 9.48 -9.37 1.49
C LYS A 77 9.54 -10.74 2.18
N HIS A 78 10.42 -11.65 1.76
CA HIS A 78 10.54 -12.96 2.41
C HIS A 78 11.23 -12.85 3.78
N LEU A 79 12.27 -12.01 3.89
CA LEU A 79 12.95 -11.75 5.15
C LEU A 79 11.99 -11.08 6.15
N ARG A 80 11.25 -10.08 5.68
CA ARG A 80 10.20 -9.40 6.46
C ARG A 80 9.12 -10.38 6.91
N ARG A 81 8.61 -11.24 6.01
CA ARG A 81 7.64 -12.29 6.35
C ARG A 81 8.20 -13.25 7.40
N ALA A 82 9.41 -13.76 7.21
CA ALA A 82 10.01 -14.73 8.13
C ALA A 82 10.18 -14.14 9.53
N ARG A 83 10.63 -12.88 9.64
CA ARG A 83 10.72 -12.19 10.94
C ARG A 83 9.37 -12.00 11.61
N LEU A 84 8.31 -11.70 10.86
CA LEU A 84 6.96 -11.61 11.41
C LEU A 84 6.52 -12.96 12.01
N GLU A 85 6.74 -14.07 11.30
CA GLU A 85 6.39 -15.42 11.78
C GLU A 85 7.28 -15.87 12.96
N ALA A 86 8.54 -15.40 13.00
CA ALA A 86 9.46 -15.60 14.12
C ALA A 86 9.14 -14.75 15.35
N GLY A 87 8.25 -13.74 15.23
CA GLY A 87 7.94 -12.79 16.29
C GLY A 87 8.99 -11.67 16.48
N GLU A 88 9.91 -11.51 15.53
CA GLU A 88 10.93 -10.45 15.50
C GLU A 88 10.50 -9.21 14.71
N GLY A 89 9.36 -9.29 14.01
CA GLY A 89 8.80 -8.15 13.29
C GLY A 89 8.23 -7.09 14.22
N ASN A 90 8.37 -5.81 13.84
CA ASN A 90 7.82 -4.70 14.61
C ASN A 90 6.32 -4.48 14.31
N VAL A 91 5.50 -5.42 14.78
CA VAL A 91 4.06 -5.46 14.52
C VAL A 91 3.34 -4.26 15.15
N ASP A 92 3.80 -3.79 16.31
CA ASP A 92 3.17 -2.66 17.01
C ASP A 92 3.31 -1.35 16.23
N ILE A 93 4.49 -1.07 15.67
CA ILE A 93 4.68 0.11 14.81
C ILE A 93 3.83 0.00 13.56
N ALA A 94 3.85 -1.16 12.89
CA ALA A 94 3.06 -1.37 11.68
C ALA A 94 1.55 -1.21 11.95
N ALA A 95 1.05 -1.72 13.08
CA ALA A 95 -0.33 -1.57 13.50
C ALA A 95 -0.68 -0.08 13.72
N ALA A 96 0.15 0.67 14.45
CA ALA A 96 -0.08 2.10 14.68
C ALA A 96 -0.09 2.92 13.37
N GLN A 97 0.78 2.58 12.42
CA GLN A 97 0.79 3.21 11.09
C GLN A 97 -0.49 2.91 10.31
N ILE A 98 -0.97 1.65 10.34
CA ILE A 98 -2.21 1.25 9.68
C ILE A 98 -3.41 1.99 10.28
N GLU A 99 -3.54 2.03 11.62
CA GLU A 99 -4.64 2.73 12.29
C GLU A 99 -4.66 4.22 11.95
N THR A 100 -3.49 4.87 11.93
CA THR A 100 -3.35 6.27 11.51
C THR A 100 -3.84 6.48 10.08
N ALA A 101 -3.46 5.58 9.16
CA ALA A 101 -3.84 5.66 7.76
C ALA A 101 -5.34 5.37 7.54
N ILE A 102 -5.94 4.47 8.33
CA ILE A 102 -7.39 4.25 8.32
C ILE A 102 -8.11 5.54 8.72
N GLY A 103 -7.70 6.19 9.80
CA GLY A 103 -8.30 7.47 10.23
C GLY A 103 -8.19 8.56 9.16
N ALA A 104 -7.01 8.70 8.53
CA ALA A 104 -6.83 9.65 7.42
C ALA A 104 -7.72 9.33 6.20
N ALA A 105 -7.92 8.03 5.90
CA ALA A 105 -8.81 7.61 4.83
C ALA A 105 -10.28 7.92 5.15
N ASP A 106 -10.70 7.74 6.41
CA ASP A 106 -12.06 8.07 6.87
C ASP A 106 -12.33 9.58 6.74
N GLU A 107 -11.38 10.43 7.17
CA GLU A 107 -11.49 11.89 6.99
C GLU A 107 -11.64 12.28 5.52
N LEU A 108 -10.85 11.67 4.63
CA LEU A 108 -10.96 11.90 3.18
C LEU A 108 -12.31 11.45 2.62
N ILE A 109 -12.85 10.32 3.10
CA ILE A 109 -14.18 9.82 2.71
C ILE A 109 -15.27 10.83 3.12
N ASP A 110 -15.19 11.37 4.33
CA ASP A 110 -16.13 12.36 4.84
C ASP A 110 -16.10 13.65 4.01
N ASP A 111 -14.91 14.15 3.67
CA ASP A 111 -14.74 15.32 2.81
C ASP A 111 -15.32 15.10 1.42
N LEU A 112 -15.03 13.95 0.80
CA LEU A 112 -15.60 13.57 -0.50
C LEU A 112 -17.12 13.42 -0.43
N ALA A 113 -17.66 12.89 0.67
CA ALA A 113 -19.09 12.76 0.89
C ALA A 113 -19.77 14.14 1.01
N ALA A 114 -19.17 15.07 1.75
CA ALA A 114 -19.64 16.46 1.86
C ALA A 114 -19.62 17.15 0.49
N ARG A 115 -18.51 17.02 -0.25
CA ARG A 115 -18.36 17.57 -1.60
C ARG A 115 -19.42 17.02 -2.55
N ARG A 116 -19.70 15.71 -2.49
CA ARG A 116 -20.74 15.07 -3.28
C ARG A 116 -22.14 15.61 -2.92
N ALA A 117 -22.44 15.81 -1.65
CA ALA A 117 -23.72 16.37 -1.21
C ALA A 117 -23.93 17.78 -1.77
N ASP A 118 -22.90 18.62 -1.77
CA ASP A 118 -22.95 19.96 -2.36
C ASP A 118 -23.21 19.93 -3.86
N LEU A 119 -22.52 19.05 -4.60
CA LEU A 119 -22.75 18.88 -6.03
C LEU A 119 -24.18 18.43 -6.33
N LEU A 120 -24.76 17.57 -5.51
CA LEU A 120 -26.17 17.15 -5.65
C LEU A 120 -27.14 18.32 -5.39
N ARG A 121 -26.84 19.18 -4.40
CA ARG A 121 -27.62 20.40 -4.14
C ARG A 121 -27.56 21.36 -5.35
N LEU A 122 -26.36 21.58 -5.90
CA LEU A 122 -26.17 22.42 -7.08
C LEU A 122 -26.92 21.86 -8.29
N ARG A 123 -26.85 20.55 -8.52
CA ARG A 123 -27.61 19.88 -9.59
C ARG A 123 -29.11 20.09 -9.43
N ALA A 124 -29.65 19.91 -8.22
CA ALA A 124 -31.07 20.14 -7.95
C ALA A 124 -31.46 21.62 -8.16
N ALA A 125 -30.58 22.55 -7.78
CA ALA A 125 -30.79 23.98 -7.98
C ALA A 125 -30.77 24.39 -9.46
N LEU A 126 -30.04 23.69 -10.32
CA LEU A 126 -30.05 23.94 -11.77
C LEU A 126 -31.37 23.52 -12.42
N ALA A 127 -32.02 22.45 -11.93
CA ALA A 127 -33.28 21.95 -12.47
C ALA A 127 -34.46 22.94 -12.40
N ARG A 128 -34.32 24.06 -11.68
CA ARG A 128 -35.33 25.14 -11.65
C ARG A 128 -35.24 26.10 -12.85
N PHE A 129 -34.18 25.99 -13.64
CA PHE A 129 -33.91 26.84 -14.81
C PHE A 129 -34.12 26.11 -16.14
N ASP A 130 -34.43 24.81 -16.10
CA ASP A 130 -34.91 24.01 -17.23
C ASP A 130 -36.44 24.09 -17.33
#